data_AF-A0AAX4H534-F1
#
_entry.id   AF-A0AAX4H534-F1
#
_cell.length_a   1.000
_cell.length_b   1.000
_cell.length_c   1.000
_cell.angle_alpha   90.00
_cell.angle_beta   90.00
_cell.angle_gamma   90.00
#
_symmetry.space_group_name_H-M   'P 1'
#
loop_
_entity.id
_entity.type
_entity.pdbx_description
1 polymer ?
#
loop_
_entity_poly.entity_id
_entity_poly.type
_entity_poly.pdbx_seq_one_letter_code
_entity_poly.pdbx_strand_id
1 'polypeptide(L)'
;MNNESPAELIRMTAGGFAIKPDTLALEQIARLLDETAQLRHQKEEALRQELESEQAELQRLSAEMAETQRPGADLYELLGVEENRRDPENDDIMRLFRARLLELDNDKIALAKQLTELQSVVNQLKQTRLQLQKRQEELQRLKEDAVQSNVAEHYNSTSMKIALYKKLGVHVESTSEGDKILVIDKLTNQASVLEVDPKYSDYFISNWVWDKIASPAKE
;
A
#
# COMPACT_ATOMS: atom_id res chain seq x y z
N MET A 1 -13.81 109.73 -41.34
CA MET A 1 -13.47 108.33 -41.65
C MET A 1 -11.96 108.23 -41.77
N ASN A 2 -11.37 107.42 -40.89
CA ASN A 2 -10.04 106.78 -40.89
C ASN A 2 -8.87 107.58 -41.49
N ASN A 3 -8.10 108.26 -40.63
CA ASN A 3 -6.73 108.69 -40.90
C ASN A 3 -5.87 108.48 -39.63
N GLU A 4 -5.90 107.28 -39.05
CA GLU A 4 -4.80 106.89 -38.17
C GLU A 4 -3.56 106.76 -39.07
N SER A 5 -2.53 107.55 -38.78
CA SER A 5 -1.28 107.48 -39.52
C SER A 5 -0.75 106.04 -39.43
N PRO A 6 -0.37 105.39 -40.55
CA PRO A 6 0.18 104.04 -40.52
C PRO A 6 1.34 103.90 -39.54
N ALA A 7 2.10 104.98 -39.32
CA ALA A 7 3.18 105.05 -38.36
C ALA A 7 2.71 104.99 -36.88
N GLU A 8 1.53 105.51 -36.56
CA GLU A 8 0.95 105.41 -35.21
C GLU A 8 0.39 104.02 -34.93
N LEU A 9 -0.28 103.39 -35.90
CA LEU A 9 -0.68 101.97 -35.81
C LEU A 9 0.54 101.05 -35.64
N ILE A 10 1.63 101.30 -36.38
CA ILE A 10 2.89 100.55 -36.22
C ILE A 10 3.52 100.81 -34.85
N ARG A 11 3.46 102.03 -34.31
CA ARG A 11 3.97 102.32 -32.94
C ARG A 11 3.10 101.72 -31.85
N MET A 12 1.78 101.76 -31.97
CA MET A 12 0.87 101.14 -31.01
C MET A 12 0.97 99.61 -31.05
N THR A 13 1.10 99.01 -32.23
CA THR A 13 1.35 97.57 -32.36
C THR A 13 2.73 97.20 -31.82
N ALA A 14 3.78 97.97 -32.11
CA ALA A 14 5.12 97.77 -31.55
C ALA A 14 5.19 97.96 -30.02
N GLY A 15 4.43 98.90 -29.46
CA GLY A 15 4.32 99.12 -28.02
C GLY A 15 3.39 98.13 -27.32
N GLY A 16 2.44 97.52 -28.05
CA GLY A 16 1.58 96.45 -27.59
C GLY A 16 2.27 95.09 -27.55
N PHE A 17 3.41 94.93 -28.21
CA PHE A 17 4.27 93.75 -28.08
C PHE A 17 4.96 93.76 -26.71
N ALA A 18 4.39 93.01 -25.77
CA ALA A 18 4.89 92.85 -24.41
C ALA A 18 6.09 91.87 -24.34
N ILE A 19 7.16 92.16 -25.08
CA ILE A 19 8.32 91.27 -25.26
C ILE A 19 9.05 91.02 -23.93
N LYS A 20 9.13 92.01 -23.04
CA LYS A 20 9.82 91.90 -21.75
C LYS A 20 9.12 90.95 -20.76
N PRO A 21 7.81 91.07 -20.48
CA PRO A 21 7.13 90.10 -19.63
C PRO A 21 7.10 88.70 -20.25
N ASP A 22 6.99 88.58 -21.57
CA ASP A 22 7.01 87.27 -22.24
C ASP A 22 8.38 86.58 -22.14
N THR A 23 9.48 87.33 -22.28
CA THR A 23 10.84 86.79 -22.10
C THR A 23 11.10 86.36 -20.64
N LEU A 24 10.63 87.14 -19.66
CA LEU A 24 10.68 86.75 -18.25
C LEU A 24 9.83 85.51 -17.96
N ALA A 25 8.65 85.39 -18.57
CA ALA A 25 7.82 84.20 -18.44
C ALA A 25 8.50 82.96 -19.06
N LEU A 26 9.15 83.11 -20.22
CA LEU A 26 9.94 82.03 -20.84
C LEU A 26 11.13 81.61 -19.98
N GLU A 27 11.84 82.55 -19.35
CA GLU A 27 12.91 82.24 -18.39
C GLU A 27 12.37 81.50 -17.16
N GLN A 28 11.22 81.92 -16.63
CA GLN A 28 10.58 81.23 -15.51
C GLN A 28 10.12 79.81 -15.90
N ILE A 29 9.56 79.63 -17.09
CA ILE A 29 9.18 78.31 -17.62
C ILE A 29 10.43 77.43 -17.78
N ALA A 30 11.53 77.98 -18.32
CA ALA A 30 12.78 77.23 -18.47
C ALA A 30 13.33 76.78 -17.11
N ARG A 31 13.28 77.65 -16.09
CA ARG A 31 13.68 77.32 -14.72
C ARG A 31 12.80 76.23 -14.11
N LEU A 32 11.48 76.34 -14.24
CA LEU A 32 10.54 75.32 -13.75
C LEU A 32 10.74 73.98 -14.48
N LEU A 33 11.07 74.01 -15.77
CA LEU A 33 11.36 72.81 -16.54
C LEU A 33 12.62 72.10 -16.00
N ASP A 34 13.67 72.86 -15.70
CA ASP A 34 14.91 72.33 -15.11
C ASP A 34 14.68 71.78 -13.70
N GLU A 35 13.96 72.52 -12.83
CA GLU A 35 13.57 72.04 -11.50
C GLU A 35 12.73 70.75 -11.59
N THR A 36 11.79 70.68 -12.54
CA THR A 36 10.97 69.47 -12.77
C THR A 36 11.79 68.32 -13.36
N ALA A 37 12.82 68.59 -14.17
CA ALA A 37 13.74 67.57 -14.68
C ALA A 37 14.60 67.02 -13.54
N GLN A 38 15.13 67.88 -12.67
CA GLN A 38 15.91 67.49 -11.49
C GLN A 38 15.08 66.64 -10.52
N LEU A 39 13.84 67.05 -10.21
CA LEU A 39 12.95 66.27 -9.34
C LEU A 39 12.62 64.89 -9.94
N ARG A 40 12.43 64.82 -11.27
CA ARG A 40 12.23 63.54 -11.97
C ARG A 40 13.48 62.66 -11.87
N HIS A 41 14.66 63.20 -12.13
CA HIS A 41 15.91 62.46 -12.00
C HIS A 41 16.13 61.94 -10.58
N GLN A 42 15.93 62.76 -9.55
CA GLN A 42 16.05 62.32 -8.16
C GLN A 42 15.06 61.20 -7.82
N LYS A 43 13.82 61.29 -8.30
CA LYS A 43 12.82 60.24 -8.08
C LYS A 43 13.15 58.96 -8.83
N GLU A 44 13.65 59.05 -10.05
CA GLU A 44 14.13 57.89 -10.81
C GLU A 44 15.32 57.22 -10.13
N GLU A 45 16.28 58.00 -9.61
CA GLU A 45 17.41 57.46 -8.85
C GLU A 45 16.97 56.78 -7.55
N ALA A 46 16.06 57.39 -6.79
CA ALA A 46 15.52 56.79 -5.57
C ALA A 46 14.80 55.46 -5.87
N LEU A 47 13.97 55.42 -6.90
CA LEU A 47 13.26 54.20 -7.32
C LEU A 47 14.23 53.12 -7.82
N ARG A 48 15.30 53.49 -8.52
CA ARG A 48 16.33 52.53 -8.94
C ARG A 48 17.07 51.93 -7.73
N GLN A 49 17.43 52.76 -6.76
CA GLN A 49 18.08 52.28 -5.53
C GLN A 49 17.16 51.34 -4.73
N GLU A 50 15.88 51.68 -4.62
CA GLU A 50 14.88 50.81 -3.98
C GLU A 50 14.75 49.48 -4.70
N LEU A 51 14.63 49.50 -6.04
CA LEU A 51 14.57 48.30 -6.88
C LEU A 51 15.83 47.43 -6.73
N GLU A 52 17.03 48.03 -6.72
CA GLU A 52 18.29 47.31 -6.51
C GLU A 52 18.34 46.67 -5.12
N SER A 53 17.85 47.35 -4.09
CA SER A 53 17.80 46.82 -2.73
C SER A 53 16.83 45.64 -2.58
N GLU A 54 15.63 45.74 -3.16
CA GLU A 54 14.66 44.66 -3.19
C GLU A 54 15.16 43.47 -4.01
N GLN A 55 15.82 43.73 -5.15
CA GLN A 55 16.44 42.67 -5.94
C GLN A 55 17.55 41.95 -5.17
N ALA A 56 18.39 42.69 -4.43
CA ALA A 56 19.41 42.10 -3.57
C ALA A 56 18.78 41.26 -2.44
N GLU A 57 17.67 41.71 -1.86
CA GLU A 57 16.93 40.94 -0.85
C GLU A 57 16.31 39.66 -1.43
N LEU A 58 15.67 39.75 -2.61
CA LEU A 58 15.13 38.58 -3.32
C LEU A 58 16.24 37.58 -3.70
N GLN A 59 17.41 38.06 -4.11
CA GLN A 59 18.55 37.19 -4.38
C GLN A 59 19.07 36.51 -3.12
N ARG A 60 19.11 37.21 -1.98
CA ARG A 60 19.49 36.61 -0.69
C ARG A 60 18.48 35.56 -0.24
N LEU A 61 17.18 35.88 -0.30
CA LEU A 61 16.12 34.97 0.09
C LEU A 61 16.08 33.74 -0.82
N SER A 62 16.31 33.92 -2.12
CA SER A 62 16.38 32.77 -3.05
C SER A 62 17.61 31.89 -2.81
N ALA A 63 18.76 32.47 -2.45
CA ALA A 63 19.93 31.70 -2.02
C ALA A 63 19.68 30.94 -0.70
N GLU A 64 19.01 31.56 0.27
CA GLU A 64 18.65 30.91 1.54
C GLU A 64 17.64 29.76 1.33
N MET A 65 16.66 29.94 0.45
CA MET A 65 15.75 28.88 0.04
C MET A 65 16.47 27.74 -0.68
N ALA A 66 17.40 28.05 -1.58
CA ALA A 66 18.19 27.05 -2.29
C ALA A 66 19.06 26.24 -1.31
N GLU A 67 19.65 26.89 -0.31
CA GLU A 67 20.43 26.21 0.71
C GLU A 67 19.56 25.30 1.60
N THR A 68 18.36 25.76 1.97
CA THR A 68 17.41 24.95 2.75
C THR A 68 16.81 23.81 1.95
N GLN A 69 16.66 23.98 0.62
CA GLN A 69 16.15 22.94 -0.28
C GLN A 69 17.16 21.86 -0.61
N ARG A 70 18.44 22.06 -0.30
CA ARG A 70 19.49 21.05 -0.51
C ARG A 70 19.28 19.88 0.44
N PRO A 71 19.15 18.64 -0.08
CA PRO A 71 19.00 17.47 0.75
C PRO A 71 20.29 17.18 1.52
N GLY A 72 20.19 17.11 2.85
CA GLY A 72 21.26 16.62 3.70
C GLY A 72 21.47 15.10 3.54
N ALA A 73 22.66 14.62 3.92
CA ALA A 73 23.01 13.19 3.87
C ALA A 73 21.98 12.31 4.62
N ASP A 74 21.48 12.80 5.76
CA ASP A 74 20.48 12.12 6.59
C ASP A 74 19.13 11.91 5.87
N LEU A 75 18.75 12.83 4.98
CA LEU A 75 17.50 12.72 4.22
C LEU A 75 17.59 11.61 3.18
N TYR A 76 18.74 11.45 2.54
CA TYR A 76 18.96 10.35 1.61
C TYR A 76 18.93 8.99 2.30
N GLU A 77 19.48 8.90 3.51
CA GLU A 77 19.41 7.69 4.33
C GLU A 77 17.96 7.39 4.75
N LEU A 78 17.23 8.38 5.27
CA LEU A 78 15.83 8.23 5.68
C LEU A 78 14.91 7.82 4.51
N LEU A 79 15.13 8.39 3.33
CA LEU A 79 14.36 8.08 2.13
C LEU A 79 14.79 6.75 1.48
N GLY A 80 15.88 6.12 1.96
CA GLY A 80 16.39 4.85 1.45
C GLY A 80 16.95 4.95 0.03
N VAL A 81 17.43 6.13 -0.36
CA VAL A 81 17.98 6.35 -1.71
C VAL A 81 19.41 5.79 -1.76
N GLU A 82 19.61 4.82 -2.67
CA GLU A 82 20.91 4.21 -2.94
C GLU A 82 21.96 5.27 -3.30
N GLU A 83 23.20 5.10 -2.83
CA GLU A 83 24.31 6.03 -3.07
C GLU A 83 24.53 6.36 -4.56
N ASN A 84 24.30 5.38 -5.45
CA ASN A 84 24.47 5.54 -6.89
C ASN A 84 23.38 6.40 -7.58
N ARG A 85 22.31 6.74 -6.87
CA ARG A 85 21.18 7.54 -7.39
C ARG A 85 21.10 8.93 -6.75
N ARG A 86 22.09 9.29 -5.92
CA ARG A 86 22.13 10.60 -5.25
C ARG A 86 22.72 11.63 -6.21
N ASP A 87 21.92 12.62 -6.58
CA ASP A 87 22.37 13.75 -7.38
C ASP A 87 22.21 15.04 -6.56
N PRO A 88 23.12 15.33 -5.61
CA PRO A 88 22.99 16.46 -4.69
C PRO A 88 22.96 17.84 -5.35
N GLU A 89 23.37 17.95 -6.62
CA GLU A 89 23.28 19.20 -7.39
C GLU A 89 21.91 19.45 -8.03
N ASN A 90 21.11 18.40 -8.29
CA ASN A 90 19.81 18.49 -8.99
C ASN A 90 18.63 18.00 -8.16
N ASP A 91 18.90 17.36 -7.03
CA ASP A 91 17.89 16.86 -6.12
C ASP A 91 17.41 17.97 -5.19
N ASP A 92 16.11 18.24 -5.24
CA ASP A 92 15.42 19.02 -4.22
C ASP A 92 14.77 18.07 -3.22
N ILE A 93 14.79 18.42 -1.94
CA ILE A 93 14.09 17.67 -0.88
C ILE A 93 12.64 17.33 -1.29
N MET A 94 11.90 18.30 -1.82
CA MET A 94 10.51 18.11 -2.23
C MET A 94 10.36 17.16 -3.42
N ARG A 95 11.34 17.10 -4.33
CA ARG A 95 11.31 16.16 -5.46
C ARG A 95 11.55 14.74 -4.96
N LEU A 96 12.54 14.54 -4.08
CA LEU A 96 12.82 13.25 -3.47
C LEU A 96 11.63 12.74 -2.65
N PHE A 97 11.02 13.59 -1.81
CA PHE A 97 9.81 13.23 -1.06
C PHE A 97 8.65 12.86 -1.97
N ARG A 98 8.41 13.62 -3.06
CA ARG A 98 7.34 13.30 -4.02
C ARG A 98 7.58 11.96 -4.72
N ALA A 99 8.81 11.70 -5.15
CA ALA A 99 9.17 10.43 -5.77
C ALA A 99 8.92 9.26 -4.80
N ARG A 100 9.41 9.40 -3.56
CA ARG A 100 9.24 8.37 -2.52
C ARG A 100 7.76 8.15 -2.15
N LEU A 101 6.98 9.21 -2.02
CA LEU A 101 5.55 9.13 -1.75
C LEU A 101 4.82 8.37 -2.86
N LEU A 102 5.18 8.62 -4.11
CA LEU A 102 4.58 7.95 -5.27
C LEU A 102 4.96 6.46 -5.32
N GLU A 103 6.19 6.09 -4.97
CA GLU A 103 6.58 4.69 -4.79
C GLU A 103 5.72 4.01 -3.72
N LEU A 104 5.59 4.63 -2.55
CA LEU A 104 4.77 4.12 -1.44
C LEU A 104 3.29 3.98 -1.82
N ASP A 105 2.73 4.91 -2.59
CA ASP A 105 1.35 4.83 -3.07
C ASP A 105 1.16 3.68 -4.06
N ASN A 106 2.14 3.45 -4.96
CA ASN A 106 2.12 2.29 -5.86
C ASN A 106 2.19 0.98 -5.08
N ASP A 107 3.06 0.88 -4.08
CA ASP A 107 3.19 -0.30 -3.23
C ASP A 107 1.90 -0.55 -2.43
N LYS A 108 1.27 0.51 -1.92
CA LYS A 108 -0.03 0.42 -1.23
C LYS A 108 -1.12 -0.10 -2.14
N ILE A 109 -1.17 0.36 -3.40
CA ILE A 109 -2.13 -0.13 -4.40
C ILE A 109 -1.85 -1.60 -4.72
N ALA A 110 -0.59 -1.98 -4.89
CA ALA A 110 -0.19 -3.36 -5.15
C ALA A 110 -0.57 -4.28 -3.98
N LEU A 111 -0.31 -3.88 -2.74
CA LEU A 111 -0.70 -4.60 -1.54
C LEU A 111 -2.22 -4.71 -1.40
N ALA A 112 -2.97 -3.64 -1.68
CA ALA A 112 -4.43 -3.68 -1.66
C ALA A 112 -5.00 -4.66 -2.69
N LYS A 113 -4.38 -4.73 -3.88
CA LYS A 113 -4.72 -5.70 -4.92
C LYS A 113 -4.44 -7.13 -4.45
N GLN A 114 -3.25 -7.39 -3.93
CA GLN A 114 -2.88 -8.70 -3.38
C GLN A 114 -3.80 -9.12 -2.23
N LEU A 115 -4.16 -8.20 -1.35
CA LEU A 115 -5.11 -8.45 -0.26
C LEU A 115 -6.50 -8.83 -0.80
N THR A 116 -6.98 -8.13 -1.82
CA THR A 116 -8.27 -8.42 -2.46
C THR A 116 -8.26 -9.80 -3.12
N GLU A 117 -7.17 -10.15 -3.80
CA GLU A 117 -6.98 -11.45 -4.42
C GLU A 117 -6.94 -12.57 -3.36
N LEU A 118 -6.18 -12.38 -2.27
CA LEU A 118 -6.15 -13.31 -1.14
C LEU A 118 -7.54 -13.45 -0.48
N GLN A 119 -8.27 -12.37 -0.29
CA GLN A 119 -9.64 -12.41 0.24
C GLN A 119 -10.58 -13.20 -0.67
N SER A 120 -10.44 -13.04 -1.99
CA SER A 120 -11.18 -13.83 -2.98
C SER A 120 -10.87 -15.33 -2.86
N VAL A 121 -9.58 -15.69 -2.82
CA VAL A 121 -9.14 -17.09 -2.66
C VAL A 121 -9.62 -17.67 -1.33
N VAL A 122 -9.53 -16.91 -0.23
CA VAL A 122 -10.06 -17.34 1.08
C VAL A 122 -11.57 -17.59 1.01
N ASN A 123 -12.32 -16.75 0.32
CA ASN A 123 -13.77 -16.94 0.16
C ASN A 123 -14.09 -18.17 -0.70
N GLN A 124 -13.34 -18.41 -1.78
CA GLN A 124 -13.47 -19.62 -2.60
C GLN A 124 -13.13 -20.88 -1.78
N LEU A 125 -12.06 -20.85 -0.99
CA LEU A 125 -11.69 -21.95 -0.10
C LEU A 125 -12.75 -22.21 0.98
N LYS A 126 -13.36 -21.16 1.55
CA LYS A 126 -14.48 -21.30 2.49
C LYS A 126 -15.70 -21.94 1.82
N GLN A 127 -16.03 -21.56 0.58
CA GLN A 127 -17.13 -22.15 -0.18
C GLN A 127 -16.88 -23.62 -0.50
N THR A 128 -15.69 -23.98 -0.98
CA THR A 128 -15.32 -25.37 -1.29
C THR A 128 -15.31 -26.24 -0.02
N ARG A 129 -14.79 -25.72 1.10
CA ARG A 129 -14.88 -26.39 2.40
C ARG A 129 -16.33 -26.66 2.79
N LEU A 130 -17.23 -25.68 2.65
CA LEU A 130 -18.65 -25.87 2.96
C LEU A 130 -19.29 -26.94 2.06
N GLN A 131 -18.97 -26.95 0.77
CA GLN A 131 -19.47 -27.98 -0.16
C GLN A 131 -18.96 -29.37 0.18
N LEU A 132 -17.68 -29.51 0.52
CA LEU A 132 -17.09 -30.77 0.95
C LEU A 132 -17.70 -31.27 2.26
N GLN A 133 -17.94 -30.36 3.21
CA GLN A 133 -18.60 -30.71 4.46
C GLN A 133 -20.02 -31.23 4.23
N LYS A 134 -20.81 -30.57 3.36
CA LYS A 134 -22.13 -31.07 2.97
C LYS A 134 -22.08 -32.46 2.32
N ARG A 135 -21.14 -32.67 1.39
CA ARG A 135 -20.94 -34.00 0.76
C ARG A 135 -20.53 -35.06 1.77
N GLN A 136 -19.71 -34.70 2.76
CA GLN A 136 -19.32 -35.61 3.83
C GLN A 136 -20.53 -35.99 4.70
N GLU A 137 -21.38 -35.03 5.04
CA GLU A 137 -22.63 -35.28 5.78
C GLU A 137 -23.59 -36.18 4.96
N GLU A 138 -23.72 -35.94 3.65
CA GLU A 138 -24.51 -36.80 2.74
C GLU A 138 -23.95 -38.23 2.68
N LEU A 139 -22.63 -38.40 2.56
CA LEU A 139 -21.99 -39.71 2.57
C LEU A 139 -22.12 -40.43 3.91
N GLN A 140 -22.06 -39.69 5.03
CA GLN A 140 -22.30 -40.26 6.36
C GLN A 140 -23.73 -40.78 6.48
N ARG A 141 -24.72 -40.01 6.02
CA ARG A 141 -26.13 -40.46 6.00
C ARG A 141 -26.30 -41.70 5.13
N LEU A 142 -25.77 -41.69 3.91
CA LEU A 142 -25.81 -42.87 3.02
C LEU A 142 -25.14 -44.10 3.64
N LYS A 143 -24.02 -43.91 4.36
CA LYS A 143 -23.35 -44.99 5.08
C LYS A 143 -24.20 -45.49 6.23
N GLU A 144 -24.82 -44.61 7.01
CA GLU A 144 -25.73 -45.00 8.09
C GLU A 144 -26.93 -45.75 7.55
N ASP A 145 -27.56 -45.28 6.48
CA ASP A 145 -28.68 -45.93 5.80
C ASP A 145 -28.26 -47.30 5.24
N ALA A 146 -27.09 -47.41 4.60
CA ALA A 146 -26.56 -48.67 4.11
C ALA A 146 -26.23 -49.64 5.25
N VAL A 147 -25.68 -49.17 6.37
CA VAL A 147 -25.44 -50.01 7.55
C VAL A 147 -26.77 -50.46 8.16
N GLN A 148 -27.77 -49.61 8.26
CA GLN A 148 -29.09 -49.97 8.77
C GLN A 148 -29.80 -50.98 7.86
N SER A 149 -29.78 -50.77 6.54
CA SER A 149 -30.32 -51.70 5.55
C SER A 149 -29.60 -53.05 5.58
N ASN A 150 -28.27 -53.04 5.63
CA ASN A 150 -27.47 -54.27 5.66
C ASN A 150 -27.61 -55.01 7.00
N VAL A 151 -27.78 -54.30 8.13
CA VAL A 151 -28.11 -54.90 9.44
C VAL A 151 -29.54 -55.48 9.47
N ALA A 152 -30.49 -54.85 8.79
CA ALA A 152 -31.86 -55.35 8.67
C ALA A 152 -31.97 -56.58 7.75
N GLU A 153 -31.24 -56.60 6.64
CA GLU A 153 -31.18 -57.72 5.70
C GLU A 153 -30.35 -58.90 6.23
N HIS A 154 -29.27 -58.62 6.98
CA HIS A 154 -28.41 -59.62 7.59
C HIS A 154 -28.55 -59.66 9.12
N TYR A 155 -29.78 -59.74 9.64
CA TYR A 155 -30.07 -60.05 11.04
C TYR A 155 -29.74 -61.52 11.39
N ASN A 156 -28.54 -61.96 11.00
CA ASN A 156 -27.98 -63.26 11.30
C ASN A 156 -27.00 -63.08 12.47
N SER A 157 -27.09 -63.94 13.48
CA SER A 157 -26.27 -63.92 14.70
C SER A 157 -24.77 -63.71 14.42
N THR A 158 -24.29 -64.23 13.28
CA THR A 158 -22.91 -64.08 12.80
C THR A 158 -22.51 -62.65 12.48
N SER A 159 -23.37 -61.85 11.82
CA SER A 159 -23.09 -60.45 11.50
C SER A 159 -22.96 -59.58 12.76
N MET A 160 -23.80 -59.85 13.77
CA MET A 160 -23.73 -59.17 15.06
C MET A 160 -22.46 -59.55 15.84
N LYS A 161 -22.06 -60.83 15.81
CA LYS A 161 -20.77 -61.28 16.37
C LYS A 161 -19.59 -60.60 15.68
N ILE A 162 -19.57 -60.51 14.36
CA ILE A 162 -18.52 -59.81 13.60
C ILE A 162 -18.47 -58.33 13.97
N ALA A 163 -19.63 -57.66 14.07
CA ALA A 163 -19.70 -56.26 14.46
C ALA A 163 -19.20 -56.02 15.90
N LEU A 164 -19.47 -56.96 16.82
CA LEU A 164 -18.97 -56.93 18.19
C LEU A 164 -17.44 -57.05 18.23
N TYR A 165 -16.87 -58.03 17.50
CA TYR A 165 -15.41 -58.21 17.43
C TYR A 165 -14.70 -57.00 16.77
N LYS A 166 -15.29 -56.41 15.72
CA LYS A 166 -14.78 -55.16 15.12
C LYS A 166 -14.83 -53.99 16.09
N LYS A 167 -15.93 -53.83 16.85
CA LYS A 167 -16.02 -52.79 17.89
C LYS A 167 -15.03 -53.01 19.02
N LEU A 168 -14.62 -54.24 19.29
CA LEU A 168 -13.58 -54.59 20.25
C LEU A 168 -12.15 -54.30 19.72
N GLY A 169 -12.01 -53.90 18.46
CA GLY A 169 -10.72 -53.54 17.84
C GLY A 169 -10.06 -54.68 17.07
N VAL A 170 -10.72 -55.83 16.92
CA VAL A 170 -10.21 -57.00 16.20
C VAL A 170 -10.61 -56.93 14.73
N HIS A 171 -9.63 -56.83 13.85
CA HIS A 171 -9.80 -56.86 12.40
C HIS A 171 -9.08 -58.09 11.84
N VAL A 172 -9.81 -58.93 11.13
CA VAL A 172 -9.27 -60.12 10.47
C VAL A 172 -9.18 -59.82 8.98
N GLU A 173 -7.97 -59.86 8.43
CA GLU A 173 -7.72 -59.68 7.01
C GLU A 173 -7.20 -61.00 6.42
N SER A 174 -8.01 -61.66 5.60
CA SER A 174 -7.58 -62.82 4.82
C SER A 174 -6.98 -62.32 3.50
N THR A 175 -5.65 -62.39 3.39
CA THR A 175 -4.90 -62.08 2.16
C THR A 175 -4.46 -63.38 1.49
N SER A 176 -4.19 -63.35 0.19
CA SER A 176 -3.71 -64.50 -0.61
C SER A 176 -2.41 -65.14 -0.09
N GLU A 177 -1.68 -64.49 0.83
CA GLU A 177 -0.41 -64.95 1.41
C GLU A 177 -0.54 -65.42 2.87
N GLY A 178 -1.74 -65.39 3.46
CA GLY A 178 -2.01 -65.84 4.83
C GLY A 178 -3.03 -64.96 5.55
N ASP A 179 -3.64 -65.52 6.61
CA ASP A 179 -4.58 -64.80 7.46
C ASP A 179 -3.82 -63.92 8.45
N LYS A 180 -4.15 -62.63 8.54
CA LYS A 180 -3.56 -61.69 9.49
C LYS A 180 -4.64 -61.15 10.43
N ILE A 181 -4.36 -61.14 11.73
CA ILE A 181 -5.23 -60.59 12.76
C ILE A 181 -4.60 -59.30 13.28
N LEU A 182 -5.31 -58.20 13.10
CA LEU A 182 -4.95 -56.88 13.58
C LEU A 182 -5.77 -56.58 14.84
N VAL A 183 -5.10 -56.37 15.97
CA VAL A 183 -5.75 -55.94 17.21
C VAL A 183 -5.32 -54.50 17.49
N ILE A 184 -6.30 -53.60 17.47
CA ILE A 184 -6.10 -52.18 17.76
C ILE A 184 -6.67 -51.89 19.14
N ASP A 185 -5.80 -51.56 20.08
CA ASP A 185 -6.22 -51.05 21.38
C ASP A 185 -6.62 -49.57 21.24
N LYS A 186 -7.87 -49.26 21.62
CA LYS A 186 -8.44 -47.92 21.50
C LYS A 186 -7.92 -46.93 22.55
N LEU A 187 -7.38 -47.42 23.67
CA LEU A 187 -6.87 -46.58 24.75
C LEU A 187 -5.42 -46.16 24.52
N THR A 188 -4.59 -47.07 23.99
CA THR A 188 -3.16 -46.82 23.74
C THR A 188 -2.86 -46.49 22.27
N ASN A 189 -3.84 -46.65 21.37
CA ASN A 189 -3.71 -46.46 19.91
C ASN A 189 -2.55 -47.26 19.28
N GLN A 190 -2.18 -48.40 19.91
CA GLN A 190 -1.17 -49.32 19.39
C GLN A 190 -1.85 -50.42 18.58
N ALA A 191 -1.36 -50.62 17.35
CA ALA A 191 -1.81 -51.69 16.47
C ALA A 191 -0.83 -52.86 16.56
N SER A 192 -1.29 -54.01 17.04
CA SER A 192 -0.52 -55.26 17.06
C SER A 192 -1.00 -56.16 15.93
N VAL A 193 -0.06 -56.64 15.10
CA VAL A 193 -0.32 -57.55 13.98
C VAL A 193 0.15 -58.94 14.34
N LEU A 194 -0.73 -59.93 14.19
CA LEU A 194 -0.40 -61.35 14.27
C LEU A 194 -0.61 -61.99 12.91
N GLU A 195 0.45 -62.56 12.35
CA GLU A 195 0.36 -63.41 11.16
C GLU A 195 0.03 -64.84 11.61
N VAL A 196 -1.08 -65.38 11.12
CA VAL A 196 -1.57 -66.70 11.50
C VAL A 196 -0.81 -67.76 10.69
N ASP A 197 0.24 -68.32 11.28
CA ASP A 197 0.94 -69.51 10.77
C ASP A 197 0.21 -70.79 11.27
N PRO A 198 -0.02 -71.81 10.42
CA PRO A 198 -0.59 -73.10 10.82
C PRO A 198 0.19 -73.84 11.93
N LYS A 199 1.40 -73.39 12.31
CA LYS A 199 2.16 -73.89 13.46
C LYS A 199 1.64 -73.40 14.81
N TYR A 200 0.88 -72.31 14.85
CA TYR A 200 0.31 -71.80 16.09
C TYR A 200 -0.98 -72.55 16.42
N SER A 201 -1.13 -72.97 17.68
CA SER A 201 -2.38 -73.54 18.17
C SER A 201 -3.46 -72.46 18.24
N ASP A 202 -4.71 -72.81 17.90
CA ASP A 202 -5.89 -71.96 18.10
C ASP A 202 -5.98 -71.39 19.52
N TYR A 203 -5.49 -72.15 20.52
CA TYR A 203 -5.43 -71.73 21.91
C TYR A 203 -4.41 -70.58 22.12
N PHE A 204 -3.26 -70.64 21.47
CA PHE A 204 -2.23 -69.60 21.53
C PHE A 204 -2.72 -68.32 20.87
N ILE A 205 -3.33 -68.43 19.68
CA ILE A 205 -3.89 -67.29 18.94
C ILE A 205 -4.97 -66.60 19.77
N SER A 206 -5.89 -67.36 20.34
CA SER A 206 -6.98 -66.82 21.15
C SER A 206 -6.46 -66.12 22.41
N ASN A 207 -5.54 -66.73 23.15
CA ASN A 207 -4.97 -66.11 24.35
C ASN A 207 -4.17 -64.86 24.03
N TRP A 208 -3.43 -64.83 22.92
CA TRP A 208 -2.70 -63.64 22.49
C TRP A 208 -3.65 -62.48 22.18
N VAL A 209 -4.74 -62.75 21.45
CA VAL A 209 -5.76 -61.74 21.14
C VAL A 209 -6.41 -61.22 22.43
N TRP A 210 -6.80 -62.11 23.35
CA TRP A 210 -7.39 -61.70 24.63
C TRP A 210 -6.43 -60.92 25.52
N ASP A 211 -5.15 -61.30 25.59
CA ASP A 211 -4.14 -60.58 26.36
C ASP A 211 -3.97 -59.15 25.83
N LYS A 212 -3.94 -58.96 24.50
CA LYS A 212 -3.81 -57.64 23.89
C LYS A 212 -5.04 -56.75 23.99
N ILE A 213 -6.24 -57.33 24.08
CA ILE A 213 -7.49 -56.57 24.27
C ILE A 213 -7.71 -56.26 25.77
N ALA A 214 -7.36 -57.20 26.64
CA ALA A 214 -7.63 -57.11 28.07
C ALA A 214 -6.50 -56.48 28.87
N SER A 215 -5.31 -56.28 28.29
CA SER A 215 -4.18 -55.64 29.00
C SER A 215 -4.60 -54.22 29.41
N PRO A 216 -4.86 -53.98 30.71
CA PRO A 216 -4.99 -52.62 31.17
C PRO A 216 -3.60 -51.98 31.10
N ALA A 217 -3.55 -50.72 30.67
CA ALA A 217 -2.38 -49.88 30.82
C ALA A 217 -1.75 -50.13 32.20
N LYS A 218 -0.55 -50.69 32.23
CA LYS A 218 0.26 -50.74 33.46
C LYS A 218 0.45 -49.30 33.91
N GLU A 219 -0.03 -48.99 35.11
CA GLU A 219 0.43 -47.84 35.91
C GLU A 219 1.95 -47.80 36.01
#